data_AF-A0AAI8D041-F1
#
_entry.id   AF-A0AAI8D041-F1
#
_cell.length_a   1.000
_cell.length_b   1.000
_cell.length_c   1.000
_cell.angle_alpha   90.00
_cell.angle_beta   90.00
_cell.angle_gamma   90.00
#
_symmetry.space_group_name_H-M   'P 1'
#
loop_
_entity.id
_entity.type
_entity.pdbx_description
1 polymer ?
#
loop_
_entity_poly.entity_id
_entity_poly.type
_entity_poly.pdbx_seq_one_letter_code
_entity_poly.pdbx_strand_id
1 'polypeptide(L)'
;MANAPAQTDWVLVRRMMQAAIDFCEQVETAGYRETDRDAIAVVNGQAVSVQDVLTSAWTYPETMRYAIIRRRHQTDDDLAYVPETARILTAMAAACAELCGAKPGIGEAASTADMLRWFEMHAGEMLKAALATRP
;
A
#
# COMPACT_ATOMS: atom_id res chain seq x y z
N MET A 1 -17.93 -28.42 10.14
CA MET A 1 -18.48 -27.04 10.01
C MET A 1 -17.68 -26.35 8.92
N ALA A 2 -18.31 -25.96 7.82
CA ALA A 2 -17.60 -25.24 6.76
C ALA A 2 -17.19 -23.86 7.31
N ASN A 3 -15.90 -23.57 7.36
CA ASN A 3 -15.41 -22.24 7.72
C ASN A 3 -16.03 -21.21 6.77
N ALA A 4 -16.67 -20.18 7.31
CA ALA A 4 -17.03 -19.00 6.53
C ALA A 4 -15.75 -18.47 5.85
N PRO A 5 -15.80 -18.07 4.56
CA PRO A 5 -14.61 -17.58 3.88
C PRO A 5 -14.05 -16.38 4.63
N ALA A 6 -12.77 -16.42 4.97
CA ALA A 6 -12.08 -15.32 5.63
C ALA A 6 -12.27 -14.05 4.78
N GLN A 7 -12.96 -13.06 5.34
CA GLN A 7 -13.28 -11.84 4.64
C GLN A 7 -12.21 -10.79 4.94
N THR A 8 -11.55 -10.30 3.90
CA THR A 8 -10.63 -9.16 4.03
C THR A 8 -11.39 -7.92 4.49
N ASP A 9 -10.88 -7.24 5.53
CA ASP A 9 -11.35 -5.91 5.91
C ASP A 9 -10.80 -4.87 4.91
N TRP A 10 -11.54 -4.71 3.81
CA TRP A 10 -11.20 -3.76 2.75
C TRP A 10 -11.23 -2.29 3.21
N VAL A 11 -12.00 -1.98 4.26
CA VAL A 11 -12.04 -0.63 4.83
C VAL A 11 -10.71 -0.32 5.50
N LEU A 12 -10.18 -1.24 6.32
CA LEU A 12 -8.87 -1.09 6.93
C LEU A 12 -7.75 -0.99 5.88
N VAL A 13 -7.73 -1.89 4.89
CA VAL A 13 -6.70 -1.88 3.84
C VAL A 13 -6.68 -0.54 3.09
N ARG A 14 -7.86 -0.03 2.69
CA ARG A 14 -7.96 1.27 2.02
C ARG A 14 -7.47 2.41 2.91
N ARG A 15 -7.83 2.41 4.20
CA ARG A 15 -7.39 3.43 5.16
C ARG A 15 -5.88 3.43 5.38
N MET A 16 -5.25 2.25 5.45
CA MET A 16 -3.80 2.13 5.59
C MET A 16 -3.08 2.75 4.38
N MET A 17 -3.53 2.42 3.16
CA MET A 17 -2.94 2.97 1.93
C MET A 17 -3.19 4.48 1.80
N GLN A 18 -4.42 4.94 2.07
CA GLN A 18 -4.74 6.38 2.04
C GLN A 18 -3.88 7.17 3.02
N ALA A 19 -3.74 6.70 4.27
CA ALA A 19 -2.93 7.40 5.27
C ALA A 19 -1.45 7.50 4.86
N ALA A 20 -0.91 6.48 4.18
CA ALA A 20 0.45 6.54 3.65
C ALA A 20 0.57 7.55 2.49
N ILE A 21 -0.41 7.58 1.58
CA ILE A 21 -0.48 8.54 0.48
C ILE A 21 -0.57 9.97 1.02
N ASP A 22 -1.50 10.23 1.94
CA ASP A 22 -1.69 11.55 2.56
C ASP A 22 -0.41 12.05 3.24
N PHE A 23 0.36 11.15 3.88
CA PHE A 23 1.62 11.50 4.49
C PHE A 23 2.70 11.84 3.43
N CYS A 24 2.80 11.06 2.36
CA CYS A 24 3.71 11.37 1.24
C CYS A 24 3.38 12.74 0.61
N GLU A 25 2.11 13.03 0.39
CA GLU A 25 1.66 14.34 -0.13
C GLU A 25 2.01 15.49 0.83
N GLN A 26 1.90 15.27 2.14
CA GLN A 26 2.32 16.26 3.15
C GLN A 26 3.84 16.50 3.13
N VAL A 27 4.66 15.46 2.95
CA VAL A 27 6.11 15.58 2.82
C VAL A 27 6.47 16.44 1.60
N GLU A 28 5.82 16.19 0.45
CA GLU A 28 6.04 16.98 -0.77
C GLU A 28 5.57 18.43 -0.60
N THR A 29 4.36 18.63 -0.04
CA THR A 29 3.78 19.96 0.20
C THR A 29 4.62 20.79 1.17
N ALA A 30 5.24 20.14 2.17
CA ALA A 30 6.17 20.78 3.10
C ALA A 30 7.49 21.22 2.44
N GLY A 31 7.75 20.80 1.20
CA GLY A 31 8.94 21.16 0.44
C GLY A 31 10.21 20.46 0.95
N TYR A 32 10.07 19.26 1.51
CA TYR A 32 11.19 18.47 2.02
C TYR A 32 12.34 18.35 0.99
N ARG A 33 13.56 18.58 1.46
CA ARG A 33 14.81 18.35 0.72
C ARG A 33 15.69 17.40 1.49
N GLU A 34 16.57 16.70 0.79
CA GLU A 34 17.55 15.81 1.41
C GLU A 34 18.44 16.51 2.45
N THR A 35 18.70 17.80 2.27
CA THR A 35 19.46 18.63 3.23
C THR A 35 18.73 18.88 4.54
N ASP A 36 17.43 18.62 4.62
CA ASP A 36 16.60 18.87 5.80
C ASP A 36 16.56 17.68 6.77
N ARG A 37 17.22 16.55 6.43
CA ARG A 37 17.21 15.31 7.21
C ARG A 37 17.55 15.49 8.69
N ASP A 38 18.49 16.38 8.99
CA ASP A 38 18.97 16.65 10.35
C ASP A 38 18.14 17.72 11.08
N ALA A 39 17.11 18.31 10.45
CA ALA A 39 16.23 19.26 11.12
C ALA A 39 15.43 18.54 12.22
N ILE A 40 15.35 19.16 13.40
CA ILE A 40 14.81 18.55 14.62
C ILE A 40 13.50 19.22 15.03
N ALA A 41 12.51 18.39 15.38
CA ALA A 41 11.35 18.78 16.16
C ALA A 41 11.42 18.17 17.57
N VAL A 42 10.85 18.85 18.57
CA VAL A 42 10.68 18.28 19.91
C VAL A 42 9.26 17.75 20.04
N VAL A 43 9.12 16.43 20.11
CA VAL A 43 7.84 15.73 20.24
C VAL A 43 7.83 14.98 21.56
N ASN A 44 6.85 15.27 22.44
CA ASN A 44 6.75 14.67 23.78
C ASN A 44 8.05 14.78 24.61
N GLY A 45 8.81 15.86 24.45
CA GLY A 45 10.09 16.08 25.14
C GLY A 45 11.29 15.35 24.51
N GLN A 46 11.10 14.59 23.42
CA GLN A 46 12.17 13.94 22.68
C GLN A 46 12.51 14.73 21.41
N ALA A 47 13.80 14.96 21.18
CA ALA A 47 14.29 15.46 19.89
C ALA A 47 14.14 14.36 18.83
N VAL A 48 13.44 14.66 17.74
CA VAL A 48 13.18 13.77 16.62
C VAL A 48 13.57 14.49 15.35
N SER A 49 14.46 13.90 14.56
CA SER A 49 14.87 14.46 13.27
C SER A 49 13.84 14.16 12.18
N VAL A 50 13.87 14.92 11.08
CA VAL A 50 13.10 14.62 9.87
C VAL A 50 13.41 13.20 9.38
N GLN A 51 14.69 12.82 9.39
CA GLN A 51 15.10 11.46 9.01
C GLN A 51 14.49 10.39 9.91
N ASP A 52 14.35 10.63 11.22
CA ASP A 52 13.71 9.68 12.15
C ASP A 52 12.22 9.48 11.82
N VAL A 53 11.51 10.57 11.51
CA VAL A 53 10.09 10.52 11.12
C VAL A 53 9.92 9.74 9.83
N LEU A 54 10.69 10.10 8.79
CA LEU A 54 10.64 9.42 7.50
C LEU A 54 11.03 7.94 7.65
N THR A 55 12.09 7.64 8.39
CA THR A 55 12.53 6.25 8.63
C THR A 55 11.45 5.43 9.30
N SER A 56 10.76 6.00 10.29
CA SER A 56 9.64 5.34 10.94
C SER A 56 8.49 5.08 9.96
N ALA A 57 8.24 5.98 9.01
CA ALA A 57 7.15 5.85 8.05
C ALA A 57 7.29 4.63 7.12
N TRP A 58 8.50 4.18 6.78
CA TRP A 58 8.69 2.93 6.01
C TRP A 58 9.02 1.71 6.87
N THR A 59 9.71 1.86 8.01
CA THR A 59 10.07 0.71 8.86
C THR A 59 8.92 0.21 9.75
N TYR A 60 8.00 1.08 10.15
CA TYR A 60 6.87 0.69 10.99
C TYR A 60 5.86 -0.21 10.25
N PRO A 61 5.44 0.09 9.00
CA PRO A 61 4.63 -0.84 8.21
C PRO A 61 5.32 -2.19 7.97
N GLU A 62 6.64 -2.20 7.73
CA GLU A 62 7.40 -3.45 7.59
C GLU A 62 7.36 -4.28 8.88
N THR A 63 7.59 -3.64 10.03
CA THR A 63 7.51 -4.29 11.34
C THR A 63 6.12 -4.88 11.58
N MET A 64 5.07 -4.13 11.23
CA MET A 64 3.69 -4.58 11.33
C MET A 64 3.40 -5.77 10.41
N ARG A 65 3.94 -5.78 9.19
CA ARG A 65 3.85 -6.92 8.27
C ARG A 65 4.37 -8.21 8.92
N TYR A 66 5.55 -8.16 9.53
CA TYR A 66 6.09 -9.32 10.25
C TYR A 66 5.26 -9.70 11.48
N ALA A 67 4.70 -8.73 12.19
CA ALA A 67 3.81 -9.00 13.32
C ALA A 67 2.53 -9.74 12.87
N ILE A 68 1.92 -9.33 11.75
CA ILE A 68 0.76 -10.01 11.15
C ILE A 68 1.12 -11.45 10.76
N ILE A 69 2.25 -11.67 10.08
CA ILE A 69 2.70 -13.01 9.69
C ILE A 69 2.89 -13.89 10.93
N ARG A 70 3.59 -13.40 11.96
CA ARG A 70 3.77 -14.14 13.21
C ARG A 70 2.44 -14.45 13.90
N ARG A 71 1.50 -13.49 13.92
CA ARG A 71 0.20 -13.68 14.53
C ARG A 71 -0.59 -14.79 13.83
N ARG A 72 -0.57 -14.80 12.49
CA ARG A 72 -1.23 -15.83 11.68
C ARG A 72 -0.66 -17.23 11.95
N HIS A 73 0.66 -17.34 12.02
CA HIS A 73 1.33 -18.58 12.42
C HIS A 73 0.91 -19.04 13.83
N GLN A 74 0.90 -18.13 14.81
CA GLN A 74 0.49 -18.43 16.19
C GLN A 74 -0.98 -18.89 16.32
N THR A 75 -1.83 -18.53 15.35
CA THR A 75 -3.25 -18.91 15.33
C THR A 75 -3.57 -20.01 14.34
N ASP A 76 -2.56 -20.70 13.80
CA ASP A 76 -2.71 -21.75 12.76
C ASP A 76 -3.52 -21.26 11.53
N ASP A 77 -3.37 -19.98 11.21
CA ASP A 77 -4.01 -19.29 10.06
C ASP A 77 -2.95 -18.95 9.00
N ASP A 78 -1.93 -19.79 8.86
CA ASP A 78 -0.94 -19.64 7.80
C ASP A 78 -1.57 -19.88 6.42
N LEU A 79 -1.14 -19.10 5.44
CA LEU A 79 -1.63 -19.19 4.07
C LEU A 79 -0.56 -19.94 3.31
N ALA A 80 -0.93 -21.07 2.70
CA ALA A 80 0.00 -21.89 1.92
C ALA A 80 0.60 -21.13 0.72
N TYR A 81 -0.06 -20.07 0.26
CA TYR A 81 0.42 -19.19 -0.79
C TYR A 81 -0.11 -17.76 -0.61
N VAL A 82 0.55 -16.78 -1.23
CA VAL A 82 0.07 -15.38 -1.25
C VAL A 82 -1.17 -15.28 -2.15
N PRO A 83 -2.34 -14.87 -1.63
CA PRO A 83 -3.58 -14.76 -2.42
C PRO A 83 -3.46 -13.77 -3.57
N GLU A 84 -4.21 -13.99 -4.65
CA GLU A 84 -4.21 -13.17 -5.85
C GLU A 84 -4.52 -11.69 -5.55
N THR A 85 -5.45 -11.43 -4.63
CA THR A 85 -5.82 -10.07 -4.21
C THR A 85 -4.66 -9.32 -3.55
N ALA A 86 -3.86 -10.00 -2.73
CA ALA A 86 -2.67 -9.42 -2.11
C ALA A 86 -1.56 -9.18 -3.15
N ARG A 87 -1.41 -10.07 -4.14
CA ARG A 87 -0.48 -9.88 -5.27
C ARG A 87 -0.86 -8.66 -6.11
N ILE A 88 -2.15 -8.49 -6.42
CA ILE A 88 -2.67 -7.33 -7.15
C ILE A 88 -2.32 -6.03 -6.43
N LEU A 89 -2.60 -5.93 -5.13
CA LEU A 89 -2.29 -4.73 -4.35
C LEU A 89 -0.78 -4.43 -4.31
N THR A 90 0.04 -5.46 -4.12
CA THR A 90 1.50 -5.29 -4.07
C THR A 90 2.05 -4.80 -5.42
N ALA A 91 1.58 -5.37 -6.53
CA ALA A 91 1.98 -4.96 -7.87
C ALA A 91 1.54 -3.51 -8.18
N MET A 92 0.31 -3.14 -7.80
CA MET A 92 -0.18 -1.77 -7.96
C MET A 92 0.64 -0.78 -7.11
N ALA A 93 0.91 -1.11 -5.84
CA ALA A 93 1.73 -0.28 -4.96
C ALA A 93 3.16 -0.08 -5.50
N ALA A 94 3.77 -1.13 -6.06
CA ALA A 94 5.08 -1.04 -6.71
C ALA A 94 5.03 -0.12 -7.95
N ALA A 95 4.01 -0.25 -8.79
CA ALA A 95 3.83 0.65 -9.95
C ALA A 95 3.61 2.11 -9.52
N CYS A 96 2.83 2.36 -8.46
CA CYS A 96 2.67 3.69 -7.89
C CYS A 96 3.99 4.25 -7.33
N ALA A 97 4.83 3.42 -6.71
CA ALA A 97 6.10 3.85 -6.14
C ALA A 97 7.06 4.40 -7.20
N GLU A 98 7.04 3.86 -8.43
CA GLU A 98 7.82 4.39 -9.56
C GLU A 98 7.36 5.79 -10.02
N LEU A 99 6.15 6.22 -9.63
CA LEU A 99 5.64 7.57 -9.93
C LEU A 99 6.05 8.61 -8.88
N CYS A 100 6.38 8.19 -7.65
CA CYS A 100 6.79 9.10 -6.58
C CYS A 100 8.09 9.82 -6.96
N GLY A 101 8.06 11.16 -7.00
CA GLY A 101 9.21 11.98 -7.41
C GLY A 101 9.62 11.86 -8.88
N ALA A 102 8.81 11.19 -9.72
CA ALA A 102 9.06 11.10 -11.14
C ALA A 102 8.93 12.47 -11.84
N LYS A 103 9.59 12.63 -12.98
CA LYS A 103 9.44 13.86 -13.79
C LYS A 103 8.00 13.98 -14.31
N PRO A 104 7.47 15.20 -14.46
CA PRO A 104 6.20 15.41 -15.14
C PRO A 104 6.18 14.74 -16.51
N GLY A 105 5.04 14.14 -16.89
CA GLY A 105 4.86 13.41 -18.14
C GLY A 105 5.08 11.89 -18.04
N ILE A 106 5.70 11.39 -16.97
CA ILE A 106 5.91 9.94 -16.76
C ILE A 106 4.63 9.25 -16.26
N GLY A 107 3.94 9.86 -15.30
CA GLY A 107 2.69 9.34 -14.75
C GLY A 107 1.51 9.46 -15.72
N GLU A 108 1.59 10.39 -16.67
CA GLU A 108 0.62 10.62 -17.74
C GLU A 108 0.91 9.78 -18.99
N ALA A 109 1.91 8.88 -18.95
CA ALA A 109 2.15 7.94 -20.03
C ALA A 109 0.88 7.14 -20.33
N ALA A 110 0.51 7.02 -21.61
CA ALA A 110 -0.75 6.37 -22.02
C ALA A 110 -0.98 4.99 -21.37
N SER A 111 0.09 4.25 -21.06
CA SER A 111 0.04 2.94 -20.42
C SER A 111 -0.51 2.94 -18.98
N THR A 112 -0.31 4.00 -18.18
CA THR A 112 -0.85 4.07 -16.80
C THR A 112 -2.36 4.32 -16.82
N ALA A 113 -2.83 5.20 -17.72
CA ALA A 113 -4.24 5.49 -17.91
C ALA A 113 -5.00 4.27 -18.46
N ASP A 114 -4.39 3.50 -19.36
CA ASP A 114 -4.97 2.26 -19.88
C ASP A 114 -5.07 1.17 -18.80
N MET A 115 -4.03 1.02 -17.96
CA MET A 115 -4.05 0.11 -16.82
C MET A 115 -5.17 0.47 -15.83
N LEU A 116 -5.30 1.75 -15.48
CA LEU A 116 -6.35 2.22 -14.56
C LEU A 116 -7.74 1.93 -15.12
N ARG A 117 -7.98 2.29 -16.39
CA ARG A 117 -9.26 2.03 -17.08
C ARG A 117 -9.59 0.55 -17.11
N TRP A 118 -8.59 -0.32 -17.33
CA TRP A 118 -8.79 -1.76 -17.31
C TRP A 118 -9.29 -2.24 -15.95
N PHE A 119 -8.75 -1.75 -14.83
CA PHE A 119 -9.24 -2.10 -13.49
C PHE A 119 -10.66 -1.59 -13.23
N GLU A 120 -10.94 -0.35 -13.62
CA GLU A 120 -12.21 0.32 -13.35
C GLU A 120 -13.38 -0.23 -14.17
N MET A 121 -13.13 -0.56 -15.44
CA MET A 121 -14.20 -0.91 -16.39
C MET A 121 -14.23 -2.39 -16.75
N HIS A 122 -13.08 -3.08 -16.80
CA HIS A 122 -13.02 -4.39 -17.45
C HIS A 122 -12.76 -5.53 -16.47
N ALA A 123 -11.79 -5.39 -15.56
CA ALA A 123 -11.31 -6.49 -14.72
C ALA A 123 -12.43 -7.17 -13.91
N GLY A 124 -13.26 -6.36 -13.25
CA GLY A 124 -14.39 -6.87 -12.45
C GLY A 124 -15.49 -7.52 -13.28
N GLU A 125 -15.80 -6.97 -14.45
CA GLU A 125 -16.82 -7.51 -15.35
C GLU A 125 -16.38 -8.84 -15.97
N MET A 126 -15.14 -8.90 -16.48
CA MET A 126 -14.56 -10.13 -17.03
C MET A 126 -14.51 -11.24 -15.99
N LEU A 127 -14.09 -10.92 -14.76
CA LEU A 127 -14.10 -11.88 -13.64
C LEU A 127 -15.52 -12.42 -13.43
N LYS A 128 -16.51 -11.53 -13.22
CA LYS A 128 -17.91 -11.93 -12.98
C LYS A 128 -18.46 -12.79 -14.12
N ALA A 129 -18.21 -12.40 -15.38
CA ALA A 129 -18.64 -13.14 -16.56
C ALA A 129 -18.04 -14.56 -16.59
N ALA A 130 -16.74 -14.70 -16.33
CA ALA A 130 -16.08 -16.00 -16.24
C ALA A 130 -16.59 -16.86 -15.07
N LEU A 131 -16.99 -16.24 -13.95
CA LEU A 131 -17.55 -16.99 -12.83
C LEU A 131 -18.98 -17.47 -13.11
N ALA A 132 -19.75 -16.70 -13.89
CA ALA A 132 -21.11 -17.03 -14.26
C ALA A 132 -21.22 -18.21 -15.23
N THR A 133 -20.14 -18.55 -15.94
CA THR A 133 -20.06 -19.69 -16.88
C THR A 133 -19.49 -20.96 -16.25
N ARG A 134 -19.23 -20.97 -14.94
CA ARG A 134 -18.76 -22.17 -14.24
C ARG A 134 -19.84 -23.26 -14.27
N PRO A 135 -19.48 -24.53 -14.58
CA PRO A 135 -20.41 -25.65 -14.54
C PRO A 135 -20.92 -25.97 -13.13
#